data_AF-A0A1G0VL04-F1
#
_entry.id   AF-A0A1G0VL04-F1
#
_cell.length_a   1.000
_cell.length_b   1.000
_cell.length_c   1.000
_cell.angle_alpha   90.00
_cell.angle_beta   90.00
_cell.angle_gamma   90.00
#
_symmetry.space_group_name_H-M   'P 1'
#
loop_
_entity.id
_entity.type
_entity.pdbx_description
1 polymer ?
#
loop_
_entity_poly.entity_id
_entity_poly.type
_entity_poly.pdbx_seq_one_letter_code
_entity_poly.pdbx_strand_id
1 'polypeptide(L)'
;MYYLRIILFPFVAVYFLLIRIRNWFFEKNVFRSKHVNAKIISVGNITVGGSGKTPLVIFLANLLKEEKKKVGVLSRGYGRRTTGYQLVSNGEKIFASVDEAGDEIFYTVNECKIPAAVSENRHKGATRLIRETGINVVLLDDGFQHRWIYRDIDILIFEQRFLSEVAFPNHFLLPTGNLREPFDAVKRADIIVINRKFSSKTDIPDKLKRYFEEKEVFTAYYKTIGFVDMKRKTEYETEEFREQKSLVVAGIAKPFS
;
A
#
# COMPACT_ATOMS: atom_id res chain seq x y z
N MET A 1 16.16 -20.38 2.07
CA MET A 1 16.13 -18.93 2.39
C MET A 1 16.32 -18.60 3.87
N TYR A 2 15.83 -19.40 4.82
CA TYR A 2 15.97 -19.12 6.26
C TYR A 2 17.42 -18.93 6.74
N TYR A 3 18.34 -19.82 6.35
CA TYR A 3 19.77 -19.69 6.71
C TYR A 3 20.43 -18.42 6.14
N LEU A 4 20.07 -18.00 4.93
CA LEU A 4 20.55 -16.74 4.34
C LEU A 4 20.11 -15.54 5.18
N ARG A 5 18.88 -15.54 5.70
CA ARG A 5 18.36 -14.46 6.57
C ARG A 5 19.15 -14.36 7.89
N ILE A 6 19.62 -15.49 8.43
CA ILE A 6 20.48 -15.52 9.63
C ILE A 6 21.86 -14.95 9.31
N ILE A 7 22.48 -15.37 8.20
CA ILE A 7 23.79 -14.86 7.77
C ILE A 7 23.76 -13.34 7.57
N LEU A 8 22.63 -12.81 7.08
CA LEU A 8 22.46 -11.37 6.86
C LEU A 8 22.11 -10.56 8.12
N PHE A 9 21.99 -11.19 9.29
CA PHE A 9 21.64 -10.54 10.55
C PHE A 9 22.55 -9.35 10.92
N PRO A 10 23.89 -9.39 10.74
CA PRO A 10 24.74 -8.26 11.04
C PRO A 10 24.38 -6.98 10.25
N PHE A 11 23.84 -7.13 9.04
CA PHE A 11 23.43 -6.00 8.20
C PHE A 11 22.15 -5.31 8.69
N VAL A 12 21.37 -5.96 9.56
CA VAL A 12 20.18 -5.36 10.19
C VAL A 12 20.55 -4.13 11.00
N ALA A 13 21.67 -4.15 11.74
CA ALA A 13 22.12 -3.02 12.54
C ALA A 13 22.48 -1.80 11.69
N VAL A 14 23.16 -2.03 10.56
CA VAL A 14 23.48 -0.98 9.58
C VAL A 14 22.21 -0.41 8.97
N TYR A 15 21.29 -1.27 8.52
CA TYR A 15 20.01 -0.85 7.95
C TYR A 15 19.18 -0.04 8.97
N PHE A 16 19.09 -0.51 10.21
CA PHE A 16 18.42 0.18 11.30
C PHE A 16 19.00 1.59 11.50
N LEU A 17 20.33 1.71 11.58
CA LEU A 17 21.01 2.98 11.78
C LEU A 17 20.71 3.97 10.64
N LEU A 18 20.79 3.50 9.39
CA LEU A 18 20.48 4.33 8.21
C LEU A 18 19.04 4.85 8.23
N ILE A 19 18.07 3.97 8.54
CA ILE A 19 16.65 4.36 8.63
C ILE A 19 16.42 5.32 9.80
N ARG A 20 17.04 5.08 10.96
CA ARG A 20 16.96 5.96 12.13
C ARG A 20 17.52 7.35 11.84
N ILE A 21 18.71 7.44 11.28
CA ILE A 21 19.35 8.72 10.90
C ILE A 21 18.47 9.47 9.91
N ARG A 22 17.99 8.79 8.86
CA ARG A 22 17.10 9.40 7.87
C ARG A 22 15.83 9.95 8.52
N ASN A 23 15.19 9.17 9.38
CA ASN A 23 13.96 9.59 10.06
C ASN A 23 14.18 10.75 11.03
N TRP A 24 15.31 10.75 11.74
CA TRP A 24 15.72 11.84 12.61
C TRP A 24 15.92 13.15 11.83
N PHE A 25 16.52 13.12 10.64
CA PHE A 25 16.67 14.32 9.81
C PHE A 25 15.34 14.92 9.37
N PHE A 26 14.31 14.12 9.11
CA PHE A 26 12.96 14.62 8.86
C PHE A 26 12.30 15.17 10.12
N GLU A 27 12.47 14.51 11.28
CA GLU A 27 11.93 14.98 12.57
C GLU A 27 12.55 16.31 13.01
N LYS A 28 13.83 16.53 12.71
CA LYS A 28 14.53 17.79 12.95
C LYS A 28 14.34 18.84 11.86
N ASN A 29 13.46 18.59 10.88
CA ASN A 29 13.20 19.47 9.74
C ASN A 29 14.44 19.84 8.91
N VAL A 30 15.52 19.06 8.99
CA VAL A 30 16.70 19.18 8.13
C VAL A 30 16.33 18.75 6.71
N PHE A 31 15.65 17.61 6.58
CA PHE A 31 14.93 17.26 5.36
C PHE A 31 13.51 17.81 5.42
N ARG A 32 13.13 18.57 4.39
CA ARG A 32 11.82 19.23 4.33
C ARG A 32 10.83 18.41 3.51
N SER A 33 9.67 18.14 4.09
CA SER A 33 8.50 17.67 3.36
C SER A 33 7.92 18.83 2.54
N LYS A 34 7.72 18.61 1.24
CA LYS A 34 7.17 19.64 0.35
C LYS A 34 5.66 19.52 0.25
N HIS A 35 4.98 20.66 0.31
CA HIS A 35 3.53 20.76 0.14
C HIS A 35 3.15 20.89 -1.33
N VAL A 36 1.92 20.49 -1.66
CA VAL A 36 1.29 20.73 -2.97
C VAL A 36 -0.11 21.32 -2.76
N ASN A 37 -0.72 21.86 -3.81
CA ASN A 37 -2.04 22.49 -3.74
C ASN A 37 -3.20 21.47 -3.79
N ALA A 38 -3.12 20.43 -2.96
CA ALA A 38 -4.13 19.38 -2.80
C ALA A 38 -3.94 18.69 -1.44
N LYS A 39 -4.98 18.01 -0.96
CA LYS A 39 -4.88 17.14 0.21
C LYS A 39 -4.19 15.84 -0.16
N ILE A 40 -3.21 15.42 0.64
CA ILE A 40 -2.44 14.20 0.43
C ILE A 40 -2.82 13.18 1.50
N ILE A 41 -3.38 12.05 1.07
CA ILE A 41 -3.65 10.89 1.94
C ILE A 41 -2.70 9.79 1.51
N SER A 42 -1.89 9.30 2.43
CA SER A 42 -0.91 8.27 2.19
C SER A 42 -1.40 6.94 2.71
N VAL A 43 -1.35 5.92 1.86
CA VAL A 43 -1.62 4.53 2.25
C VAL A 43 -0.30 3.78 2.12
N GLY A 44 0.14 3.14 3.20
CA GLY A 44 1.34 2.33 3.14
C GLY A 44 1.44 1.34 4.27
N ASN A 45 2.51 0.55 4.26
CA ASN A 45 2.82 -0.43 5.30
C ASN A 45 4.29 -0.28 5.73
N ILE A 46 4.67 -0.83 6.88
CA ILE A 46 6.07 -0.91 7.30
C ILE A 46 6.70 -2.28 7.02
N THR A 47 6.01 -3.17 6.30
CA THR A 47 6.50 -4.50 5.96
C THR A 47 6.69 -4.67 4.45
N VAL A 48 7.51 -5.63 4.03
CA VAL A 48 7.51 -6.15 2.66
C VAL A 48 6.45 -7.25 2.54
N GLY A 49 5.77 -7.29 1.40
CA GLY A 49 4.69 -8.23 1.11
C GLY A 49 3.31 -7.57 1.00
N GLY A 50 2.32 -8.39 0.63
CA GLY A 50 0.96 -7.93 0.35
C GLY A 50 0.14 -7.69 1.62
N SER A 51 0.17 -6.47 2.14
CA SER A 51 -0.68 -6.02 3.27
C SER A 51 -2.11 -5.64 2.85
N GLY A 52 -2.43 -5.67 1.55
CA GLY A 52 -3.72 -5.25 1.00
C GLY A 52 -3.86 -3.74 0.83
N LYS A 53 -2.76 -3.06 0.46
CA LYS A 53 -2.75 -1.63 0.15
C LYS A 53 -3.64 -1.30 -1.04
N THR A 54 -3.48 -2.00 -2.16
CA THR A 54 -4.23 -1.73 -3.40
C THR A 54 -5.75 -1.81 -3.19
N PRO A 55 -6.31 -2.85 -2.54
CA PRO A 55 -7.74 -2.86 -2.21
C PRO A 55 -8.17 -1.72 -1.29
N LEU A 56 -7.34 -1.32 -0.31
CA LEU A 56 -7.64 -0.17 0.54
C LEU A 56 -7.61 1.16 -0.23
N VAL A 57 -6.66 1.33 -1.16
CA VAL A 57 -6.59 2.51 -2.04
C VAL A 57 -7.82 2.58 -2.93
N ILE A 58 -8.25 1.46 -3.51
CA ILE A 58 -9.49 1.38 -4.31
C ILE A 58 -10.71 1.75 -3.47
N PHE A 59 -10.83 1.19 -2.26
CA PHE A 59 -11.91 1.51 -1.34
C PHE A 59 -11.96 3.01 -1.01
N LEU A 60 -10.83 3.60 -0.62
CA LEU A 60 -10.73 5.03 -0.30
C LEU A 60 -11.00 5.92 -1.51
N ALA A 61 -10.55 5.51 -2.70
CA ALA A 61 -10.81 6.25 -3.92
C ALA A 61 -12.30 6.32 -4.25
N ASN A 62 -13.01 5.18 -4.15
CA ASN A 62 -14.44 5.12 -4.37
C ASN A 62 -15.21 5.90 -3.28
N LEU A 63 -14.84 5.74 -2.01
CA LEU A 63 -15.43 6.51 -0.90
C LEU A 63 -15.31 8.03 -1.12
N LEU A 64 -14.11 8.50 -1.48
CA LEU A 64 -13.90 9.93 -1.74
C LEU A 64 -14.64 10.43 -2.98
N LYS A 65 -14.80 9.57 -3.99
CA LYS A 65 -15.57 9.87 -5.20
C LYS A 65 -17.07 9.97 -4.90
N GLU A 66 -17.62 9.08 -4.07
CA GLU A 66 -19.00 9.14 -3.56
C GLU A 66 -19.24 10.44 -2.78
N GLU A 67 -18.25 10.86 -2.00
CA GLU A 67 -18.22 12.17 -1.30
C GLU A 67 -17.90 13.36 -2.22
N LYS A 68 -18.01 13.17 -3.54
CA LYS A 68 -17.85 14.19 -4.59
C LYS A 68 -16.48 14.91 -4.56
N LYS A 69 -15.44 14.28 -4.03
CA LYS A 69 -14.07 14.81 -4.08
C LYS A 69 -13.44 14.53 -5.43
N LYS A 70 -12.58 15.45 -5.90
CA LYS A 70 -11.77 15.23 -7.10
C LYS A 70 -10.51 14.49 -6.68
N VAL A 71 -10.63 13.17 -6.57
CA VAL A 71 -9.56 12.28 -6.12
C VAL A 71 -8.73 11.75 -7.29
N GLY A 72 -7.43 11.60 -7.09
CA GLY A 72 -6.56 10.84 -7.98
C GLY A 72 -5.53 10.01 -7.22
N VAL A 73 -4.94 9.02 -7.88
CA VAL A 73 -3.95 8.10 -7.26
C VAL A 73 -2.57 8.34 -7.84
N LEU A 74 -1.56 8.40 -6.98
CA LEU A 74 -0.16 8.46 -7.37
C LEU A 74 0.60 7.29 -6.76
N SER A 75 1.07 6.39 -7.62
CA SER A 75 1.92 5.26 -7.21
C SER A 75 3.38 5.49 -7.63
N ARG A 76 4.27 4.62 -7.12
CA ARG A 76 5.64 4.52 -7.66
C ARG A 76 5.66 3.94 -9.07
N GLY A 77 4.74 3.00 -9.35
CA GLY A 77 4.79 2.12 -10.52
C GLY A 77 5.91 1.10 -10.40
N TYR A 78 5.85 0.21 -9.41
CA TYR A 78 6.87 -0.83 -9.23
C TYR A 78 6.89 -1.78 -10.43
N GLY A 79 8.08 -2.18 -10.89
CA GLY A 79 8.24 -3.11 -12.01
C GLY A 79 7.95 -2.55 -13.41
N ARG A 80 7.53 -1.28 -13.53
CA ARG A 80 7.28 -0.65 -14.83
C ARG A 80 8.57 -0.40 -15.62
N ARG A 81 8.45 -0.31 -16.95
CA ARG A 81 9.56 0.00 -17.87
C ARG A 81 9.86 1.48 -18.00
N THR A 82 8.90 2.36 -17.70
CA THR A 82 9.08 3.82 -17.79
C THR A 82 9.76 4.38 -16.53
N THR A 83 10.34 5.57 -16.64
CA THR A 83 10.91 6.29 -15.51
C THR A 83 10.36 7.71 -15.46
N GLY A 84 10.41 8.35 -14.30
CA GLY A 84 9.88 9.69 -14.13
C GLY A 84 8.35 9.72 -14.10
N TYR A 85 7.77 10.88 -14.34
CA TYR A 85 6.32 11.02 -14.32
C TYR A 85 5.70 10.46 -15.60
N GLN A 86 4.69 9.61 -15.44
CA GLN A 86 3.80 9.18 -16.52
C GLN A 86 2.35 9.30 -16.04
N LEU A 87 1.53 10.01 -16.81
CA LEU A 87 0.07 10.01 -16.63
C LEU A 87 -0.45 8.66 -17.14
N VAL A 88 -1.15 7.93 -16.27
CA VAL A 88 -1.74 6.62 -16.59
C VAL A 88 -3.19 6.79 -17.03
N SER A 89 -3.93 7.65 -16.35
CA SER A 89 -5.33 7.95 -16.67
C SER A 89 -5.70 9.36 -16.25
N ASN A 90 -6.60 10.00 -16.99
CA ASN A 90 -7.25 11.25 -16.58
C ASN A 90 -8.64 11.03 -15.95
N GLY A 91 -9.02 9.77 -15.71
CA GLY A 91 -10.35 9.39 -15.21
C GLY A 91 -11.35 9.00 -16.31
N GLU A 92 -11.11 9.39 -17.56
CA GLU A 92 -11.95 9.06 -18.71
C GLU A 92 -11.26 8.08 -19.66
N LYS A 93 -9.97 8.30 -19.90
CA LYS A 93 -9.13 7.51 -20.80
C LYS A 93 -7.87 7.06 -20.10
N ILE A 94 -7.47 5.82 -20.40
CA ILE A 94 -6.19 5.24 -20.01
C ILE A 94 -5.16 5.52 -21.12
N PHE A 95 -4.00 6.04 -20.76
CA PHE A 95 -2.94 6.49 -21.67
C PHE A 95 -1.69 5.60 -21.65
N ALA A 96 -1.57 4.71 -20.67
CA ALA A 96 -0.41 3.85 -20.49
C ALA A 96 -0.82 2.39 -20.45
N SER A 97 0.01 1.52 -21.01
CA SER A 97 -0.09 0.07 -20.90
C SER A 97 0.32 -0.43 -19.50
N VAL A 98 0.03 -1.70 -19.21
CA VAL A 98 0.45 -2.35 -17.96
C VAL A 98 1.98 -2.30 -17.78
N ASP A 99 2.76 -2.54 -18.84
CA ASP A 99 4.22 -2.49 -18.80
C ASP A 99 4.76 -1.09 -18.51
N GLU A 100 4.03 -0.05 -18.92
CA GLU A 100 4.43 1.34 -18.73
C GLU A 100 4.01 1.90 -17.37
N ALA A 101 2.88 1.46 -16.86
CA ALA A 101 2.29 1.95 -15.62
C ALA A 101 2.69 1.10 -14.39
N GLY A 102 2.83 -0.21 -14.58
CA GLY A 102 2.80 -1.20 -13.50
C GLY A 102 1.40 -1.79 -13.32
N ASP A 103 1.35 -3.05 -12.89
CA ASP A 103 0.13 -3.83 -12.69
C ASP A 103 -0.81 -3.22 -11.63
N GLU A 104 -0.30 -2.84 -10.47
CA GLU A 104 -1.10 -2.34 -9.35
C GLU A 104 -1.86 -1.04 -9.70
N ILE A 105 -1.20 -0.08 -10.34
CA ILE A 105 -1.85 1.18 -10.73
C ILE A 105 -2.81 0.98 -11.90
N PHE A 106 -2.47 0.10 -12.84
CA PHE A 106 -3.33 -0.20 -13.98
C PHE A 106 -4.62 -0.86 -13.50
N TYR A 107 -4.53 -1.79 -12.54
CA TYR A 107 -5.69 -2.38 -11.89
C TYR A 107 -6.54 -1.31 -11.18
N THR A 108 -5.93 -0.47 -10.34
CA THR A 108 -6.62 0.61 -9.61
C THR A 108 -7.41 1.54 -10.55
N VAL A 109 -6.83 1.90 -11.69
CA VAL A 109 -7.47 2.78 -12.68
C VAL A 109 -8.67 2.13 -13.35
N ASN A 110 -8.57 0.84 -13.71
CA ASN A 110 -9.68 0.12 -14.33
C ASN A 110 -10.88 0.01 -13.37
N GLU A 111 -10.61 -0.23 -12.10
CA GLU A 111 -11.64 -0.33 -11.06
C GLU A 111 -12.29 1.02 -10.74
N CYS A 112 -11.48 2.06 -10.49
CA CYS A 112 -12.00 3.33 -9.94
C CYS A 112 -12.43 4.34 -11.01
N LYS A 113 -11.85 4.27 -12.22
CA LYS A 113 -12.00 5.27 -13.29
C LYS A 113 -11.75 6.69 -12.78
N ILE A 114 -10.54 6.93 -12.29
CA ILE A 114 -10.08 8.20 -11.72
C ILE A 114 -8.73 8.63 -12.33
N PRO A 115 -8.37 9.92 -12.22
CA PRO A 115 -7.02 10.39 -12.49
C PRO A 115 -5.96 9.56 -11.75
N ALA A 116 -4.94 9.12 -12.48
CA ALA A 116 -3.85 8.36 -11.90
C ALA A 116 -2.53 8.57 -12.64
N ALA A 117 -1.44 8.55 -11.89
CA ALA A 117 -0.10 8.65 -12.42
C ALA A 117 0.89 7.78 -11.66
N VAL A 118 2.07 7.59 -12.25
CA VAL A 118 3.22 6.96 -11.61
C VAL A 118 4.44 7.87 -11.66
N SER A 119 5.19 7.91 -10.55
CA SER A 119 6.40 8.73 -10.46
C SER A 119 7.27 8.34 -9.27
N GLU A 120 8.59 8.21 -9.45
CA GLU A 120 9.57 8.00 -8.35
C GLU A 120 9.68 9.21 -7.42
N ASN A 121 9.34 10.41 -7.90
CA ASN A 121 9.32 11.62 -7.10
C ASN A 121 7.86 12.02 -6.83
N ARG A 122 7.31 11.60 -5.69
CA ARG A 122 5.89 11.84 -5.40
C ARG A 122 5.50 13.31 -5.33
N HIS A 123 6.40 14.20 -4.92
CA HIS A 123 6.12 15.64 -4.95
C HIS A 123 5.94 16.14 -6.39
N LYS A 124 6.92 15.89 -7.27
CA LYS A 124 6.84 16.28 -8.69
C LYS A 124 5.64 15.62 -9.37
N GLY A 125 5.42 14.33 -9.08
CA GLY A 125 4.30 13.58 -9.62
C GLY A 125 2.94 14.12 -9.20
N ALA A 126 2.75 14.41 -7.90
CA ALA A 126 1.52 14.98 -7.39
C ALA A 126 1.27 16.38 -7.98
N THR A 127 2.28 17.24 -8.00
CA THR A 127 2.16 18.60 -8.58
C THR A 127 1.70 18.53 -10.03
N ARG A 128 2.29 17.63 -10.83
CA ARG A 128 1.96 17.48 -12.24
C ARG A 128 0.57 16.86 -12.45
N LEU A 129 0.22 15.83 -11.68
CA LEU A 129 -1.10 15.19 -11.75
C LEU A 129 -2.21 16.19 -11.39
N ILE A 130 -2.03 16.97 -10.31
CA ILE A 130 -2.97 18.04 -9.91
C ILE A 130 -3.16 19.04 -11.04
N ARG A 131 -2.08 19.52 -11.65
CA ARG A 131 -2.13 20.50 -12.74
C ARG A 131 -2.84 19.95 -13.98
N GLU A 132 -2.60 18.70 -14.34
CA GLU A 132 -3.14 18.09 -15.56
C GLU A 132 -4.61 17.65 -15.42
N THR A 133 -5.09 17.40 -14.21
CA THR A 133 -6.41 16.78 -13.99
C THR A 133 -7.33 17.56 -13.07
N GLY A 134 -6.83 18.59 -12.38
CA GLY A 134 -7.61 19.43 -11.48
C GLY A 134 -8.07 18.72 -10.19
N ILE A 135 -7.46 17.58 -9.85
CA ILE A 135 -7.73 16.88 -8.58
C ILE A 135 -7.33 17.74 -7.38
N ASN A 136 -8.07 17.60 -6.29
CA ASN A 136 -7.82 18.29 -5.03
C ASN A 136 -7.52 17.33 -3.87
N VAL A 137 -7.59 16.02 -4.10
CA VAL A 137 -7.13 14.96 -3.18
C VAL A 137 -6.26 13.99 -3.95
N VAL A 138 -5.07 13.67 -3.42
CA VAL A 138 -4.17 12.66 -3.97
C VAL A 138 -4.00 11.53 -2.96
N LEU A 139 -4.34 10.31 -3.38
CA LEU A 139 -4.01 9.09 -2.66
C LEU A 139 -2.61 8.63 -3.08
N LEU A 140 -1.67 8.55 -2.13
CA LEU A 140 -0.36 7.96 -2.37
C LEU A 140 -0.44 6.46 -2.09
N ASP A 141 -0.23 5.66 -3.13
CA ASP A 141 -0.04 4.23 -2.98
C ASP A 141 1.41 3.93 -2.62
N ASP A 142 1.59 3.18 -1.54
CA ASP A 142 2.87 2.92 -0.86
C ASP A 142 3.61 4.20 -0.43
N GLY A 143 2.87 5.15 0.13
CA GLY A 143 3.34 6.49 0.48
C GLY A 143 4.09 6.62 1.82
N PHE A 144 3.95 5.65 2.73
CA PHE A 144 4.36 5.81 4.15
C PHE A 144 5.84 6.14 4.36
N GLN A 145 6.73 5.55 3.54
CA GLN A 145 8.17 5.85 3.58
C GLN A 145 8.51 7.15 2.84
N HIS A 146 7.64 7.68 1.99
CA HIS A 146 7.94 8.80 1.09
C HIS A 146 7.77 10.17 1.78
N ARG A 147 8.51 10.39 2.87
CA ARG A 147 8.42 11.61 3.71
C ARG A 147 8.81 12.92 3.01
N TRP A 148 9.29 12.89 1.77
CA TRP A 148 9.64 14.07 0.98
C TRP A 148 8.44 14.90 0.51
N ILE A 149 7.25 14.31 0.50
CA ILE A 149 5.99 15.03 0.29
C ILE A 149 5.26 15.10 1.64
N TYR A 150 4.63 16.25 1.93
CA TYR A 150 3.77 16.39 3.09
C TYR A 150 2.50 15.54 2.90
N ARG A 151 2.03 14.90 3.98
CA ARG A 151 0.79 14.12 4.00
C ARG A 151 -0.14 14.78 5.02
N ASP A 152 -1.39 15.02 4.63
CA ASP A 152 -2.43 15.49 5.54
C ASP A 152 -2.96 14.35 6.41
N ILE A 153 -2.96 13.12 5.88
CA ILE A 153 -3.35 11.90 6.60
C ILE A 153 -2.39 10.76 6.19
N ASP A 154 -1.80 10.07 7.14
CA ASP A 154 -1.10 8.80 6.94
C ASP A 154 -1.90 7.62 7.50
N ILE A 155 -2.27 6.73 6.58
CA ILE A 155 -2.93 5.45 6.87
C ILE A 155 -1.89 4.35 6.79
N LEU A 156 -1.68 3.65 7.91
CA LEU A 156 -0.78 2.51 7.99
C LEU A 156 -1.56 1.20 8.04
N ILE A 157 -1.34 0.34 7.06
CA ILE A 157 -1.99 -0.98 6.97
C ILE A 157 -1.09 -2.12 7.45
N PHE A 158 -1.65 -3.01 8.26
CA PHE A 158 -1.03 -4.25 8.70
C PHE A 158 -1.84 -5.46 8.23
N GLU A 159 -1.16 -6.52 7.82
CA GLU A 159 -1.78 -7.85 7.69
C GLU A 159 -1.93 -8.44 9.10
N GLN A 160 -3.13 -8.90 9.49
CA GLN A 160 -3.37 -9.43 10.84
C GLN A 160 -2.50 -10.65 11.16
N ARG A 161 -2.23 -11.51 10.17
CA ARG A 161 -1.30 -12.65 10.31
C ARG A 161 0.11 -12.18 10.64
N PHE A 162 0.57 -11.08 10.04
CA PHE A 162 1.87 -10.50 10.38
C PHE A 162 1.89 -10.07 11.84
N LEU A 163 0.85 -9.42 12.36
CA LEU A 163 0.80 -9.04 13.78
C LEU A 163 0.73 -10.24 14.71
N SER A 164 0.00 -11.29 14.34
CA SER A 164 -0.23 -12.46 15.19
C SER A 164 0.97 -13.42 15.20
N GLU A 165 1.67 -13.56 14.08
CA GLU A 165 2.81 -14.46 13.91
C GLU A 165 4.13 -13.76 14.27
N VAL A 166 4.35 -13.54 15.57
CA VAL A 166 5.59 -12.94 16.11
C VAL A 166 6.77 -13.93 16.08
N ALA A 167 6.91 -14.65 14.97
CA ALA A 167 7.98 -15.61 14.72
C ALA A 167 9.23 -14.92 14.19
N PHE A 168 10.40 -15.37 14.66
CA PHE A 168 11.67 -15.07 14.01
C PHE A 168 11.68 -15.71 12.60
N PRO A 169 12.17 -15.02 11.56
CA PRO A 169 12.75 -13.68 11.54
C PRO A 169 11.77 -12.58 11.09
N ASN A 170 10.48 -12.87 10.95
CA ASN A 170 9.52 -12.00 10.24
C ASN A 170 9.43 -10.57 10.81
N HIS A 171 9.60 -10.42 12.13
CA HIS A 171 9.56 -9.14 12.85
C HIS A 171 10.90 -8.41 12.94
N PHE A 172 11.92 -8.87 12.23
CA PHE A 172 13.18 -8.12 12.08
C PHE A 172 13.10 -7.17 10.89
N LEU A 173 14.01 -6.20 10.88
CA LEU A 173 14.20 -5.36 9.70
C LEU A 173 14.82 -6.15 8.57
N LEU A 174 14.63 -5.63 7.36
CA LEU A 174 15.44 -6.02 6.22
C LEU A 174 16.94 -5.88 6.55
N PRO A 175 17.78 -6.78 6.01
CA PRO A 175 17.45 -7.87 5.09
C PRO A 175 17.01 -9.19 5.76
N THR A 176 17.06 -9.31 7.08
CA THR A 176 16.75 -10.57 7.79
C THR A 176 15.25 -10.84 7.92
N GLY A 177 14.47 -9.83 8.27
CA GLY A 177 13.03 -9.94 8.42
C GLY A 177 12.26 -9.21 7.34
N ASN A 178 10.99 -8.92 7.62
CA ASN A 178 10.10 -8.29 6.65
C ASN A 178 9.86 -6.80 6.92
N LEU A 179 10.37 -6.22 8.00
CA LEU A 179 10.15 -4.80 8.30
C LEU A 179 11.04 -3.90 7.42
N ARG A 180 10.43 -2.91 6.75
CA ARG A 180 11.10 -1.82 6.04
C ARG A 180 11.52 -0.69 6.99
N GLU A 181 10.83 -0.56 8.12
CA GLU A 181 11.13 0.43 9.15
C GLU A 181 10.93 -0.16 10.55
N PRO A 182 11.61 0.36 11.58
CA PRO A 182 11.37 -0.04 12.96
C PRO A 182 9.89 0.08 13.30
N PHE A 183 9.37 -0.80 14.18
CA PHE A 183 7.95 -0.79 14.54
C PHE A 183 7.50 0.55 15.16
N ASP A 184 8.42 1.28 15.80
CA ASP A 184 8.18 2.65 16.30
C ASP A 184 7.73 3.65 15.21
N ALA A 185 7.96 3.35 13.93
CA ALA A 185 7.45 4.14 12.81
C ALA A 185 5.92 4.25 12.80
N VAL A 186 5.20 3.32 13.45
CA VAL A 186 3.74 3.38 13.65
C VAL A 186 3.29 4.70 14.26
N LYS A 187 4.12 5.33 15.11
CA LYS A 187 3.80 6.62 15.75
C LYS A 187 3.44 7.72 14.74
N ARG A 188 3.96 7.63 13.51
CA ARG A 188 3.71 8.59 12.43
C ARG A 188 2.39 8.40 11.71
N ALA A 189 1.72 7.26 11.90
CA ALA A 189 0.41 7.03 11.30
C ALA A 189 -0.66 7.83 12.05
N ASP A 190 -1.62 8.39 11.35
CA ASP A 190 -2.82 8.98 11.94
C ASP A 190 -3.88 7.90 12.16
N ILE A 191 -3.99 7.00 11.18
CA ILE A 191 -4.95 5.90 11.17
C ILE A 191 -4.23 4.58 10.96
N ILE A 192 -4.67 3.55 11.67
CA ILE A 192 -4.18 2.18 11.48
C ILE A 192 -5.31 1.32 10.93
N VAL A 193 -5.01 0.53 9.89
CA VAL A 193 -5.92 -0.48 9.34
C VAL A 193 -5.33 -1.87 9.53
N ILE A 194 -6.04 -2.73 10.23
CA ILE A 194 -5.70 -4.15 10.36
C ILE A 194 -6.51 -4.93 9.34
N ASN A 195 -5.82 -5.42 8.32
CA ASN A 195 -6.39 -6.23 7.26
C ASN A 195 -6.34 -7.71 7.63
N ARG A 196 -7.51 -8.30 7.88
CA ARG A 196 -7.65 -9.73 8.17
C ARG A 196 -7.76 -10.59 6.92
N LYS A 197 -7.88 -10.02 5.71
CA LYS A 197 -8.19 -10.73 4.46
C LYS A 197 -9.35 -11.71 4.69
N PHE A 198 -9.18 -12.99 4.35
CA PHE A 198 -10.13 -14.09 4.61
C PHE A 198 -9.96 -14.75 6.00
N SER A 199 -9.16 -14.16 6.90
CA SER A 199 -8.91 -14.72 8.24
C SER A 199 -9.97 -14.26 9.25
N SER A 200 -10.19 -15.08 10.27
CA SER A 200 -10.96 -14.69 11.46
C SER A 200 -10.29 -13.52 12.17
N LYS A 201 -11.07 -12.70 12.88
CA LYS A 201 -10.52 -11.60 13.70
C LYS A 201 -9.71 -12.20 14.85
N THR A 202 -8.53 -11.66 15.10
CA THR A 202 -7.69 -11.97 16.26
C THR A 202 -7.32 -10.68 16.98
N ASP A 203 -7.04 -10.79 18.27
CA ASP A 203 -6.61 -9.64 19.07
C ASP A 203 -5.18 -9.23 18.72
N ILE A 204 -4.90 -7.94 18.88
CA ILE A 204 -3.54 -7.41 18.79
C ILE A 204 -2.73 -7.99 19.96
N PRO A 205 -1.55 -8.60 19.72
CA PRO A 205 -0.73 -9.12 20.80
C PRO A 205 -0.37 -8.06 21.84
N ASP A 206 -0.31 -8.43 23.11
CA ASP A 206 -0.06 -7.48 24.21
C ASP A 206 1.22 -6.65 24.03
N LYS A 207 2.28 -7.28 23.50
CA LYS A 207 3.56 -6.61 23.22
C LYS A 207 3.45 -5.47 22.20
N LEU A 208 2.42 -5.51 21.35
CA LEU A 208 2.19 -4.54 20.30
C LEU A 208 1.15 -3.49 20.69
N LYS A 209 0.26 -3.74 21.66
CA LYS A 209 -0.84 -2.83 22.06
C LYS A 209 -0.40 -1.39 22.27
N ARG A 210 0.73 -1.17 22.95
CA ARG A 210 1.33 0.16 23.18
C ARG A 210 1.53 1.03 21.93
N TYR A 211 1.63 0.42 20.75
CA TYR A 211 1.83 1.14 19.49
C TYR A 211 0.51 1.63 18.88
N PHE A 212 -0.63 1.11 19.34
CA PHE A 212 -1.96 1.35 18.80
C PHE A 212 -2.86 2.12 19.78
N GLU A 213 -2.50 2.22 21.06
CA GLU A 213 -3.34 2.82 22.13
C GLU A 213 -3.82 4.24 21.85
N GLU A 214 -3.01 5.08 21.20
CA GLU A 214 -3.35 6.48 20.88
C GLU A 214 -3.82 6.67 19.43
N LYS A 215 -4.17 5.60 18.72
CA LYS A 215 -4.47 5.62 17.29
C LYS A 215 -5.88 5.14 17.01
N GLU A 216 -6.49 5.70 15.97
CA GLU A 216 -7.72 5.16 15.44
C GLU A 216 -7.41 3.87 14.68
N VAL A 217 -7.96 2.75 15.16
CA VAL A 217 -7.74 1.42 14.59
C VAL A 217 -9.02 0.91 13.92
N PHE A 218 -8.94 0.69 12.61
CA PHE A 218 -10.00 0.08 11.83
C PHE A 218 -9.62 -1.35 11.43
N THR A 219 -10.61 -2.19 11.19
CA THR A 219 -10.41 -3.55 10.66
C THR A 219 -11.01 -3.69 9.28
N ALA A 220 -10.24 -4.20 8.33
CA ALA A 220 -10.69 -4.49 6.97
C ALA A 220 -10.68 -6.00 6.71
N TYR A 221 -11.65 -6.51 5.95
CA TYR A 221 -11.78 -7.92 5.61
C TYR A 221 -12.31 -8.12 4.21
N TYR A 222 -12.08 -9.30 3.67
CA TYR A 222 -12.54 -9.65 2.32
C TYR A 222 -13.68 -10.66 2.40
N LYS A 223 -14.64 -10.49 1.50
CA LYS A 223 -15.72 -11.44 1.25
C LYS A 223 -15.67 -11.77 -0.23
N THR A 224 -15.69 -13.05 -0.56
CA THR A 224 -15.87 -13.49 -1.95
C THR A 224 -17.29 -13.14 -2.37
N ILE A 225 -17.41 -12.40 -3.47
CA ILE A 225 -18.71 -11.98 -4.03
C ILE A 225 -19.06 -12.70 -5.32
N GLY A 226 -18.10 -13.39 -5.96
CA GLY A 226 -18.33 -14.11 -7.20
C GLY A 226 -17.01 -14.50 -7.88
N PHE A 227 -17.14 -15.12 -9.05
CA PHE A 227 -16.05 -15.47 -9.96
C PHE A 227 -16.21 -14.72 -11.27
N VAL A 228 -15.09 -14.41 -11.93
CA VAL A 228 -15.11 -13.72 -13.24
C VAL A 228 -14.36 -14.56 -14.26
N ASP A 229 -15.04 -14.93 -15.35
CA ASP A 229 -14.37 -15.44 -16.55
C ASP A 229 -13.74 -14.26 -17.29
N MET A 230 -12.42 -14.10 -17.16
CA MET A 230 -11.67 -13.01 -17.79
C MET A 230 -11.72 -13.03 -19.31
N LYS A 231 -11.97 -14.19 -19.95
CA LYS A 231 -12.05 -14.31 -21.42
C LYS A 231 -13.43 -13.91 -21.92
N ARG A 232 -14.49 -14.38 -21.24
CA ARG A 232 -15.88 -14.07 -21.61
C ARG A 232 -16.40 -12.77 -21.02
N LYS A 233 -15.71 -12.23 -20.01
CA LYS A 233 -16.14 -11.10 -19.17
C LYS A 233 -17.52 -11.36 -18.55
N THR A 234 -17.70 -12.57 -18.05
CA THR A 234 -18.94 -13.02 -17.41
C THR A 234 -18.69 -13.23 -15.93
N GLU A 235 -19.58 -12.71 -15.11
CA GLU A 235 -19.58 -12.90 -13.66
C GLU A 235 -20.46 -14.09 -13.30
N TYR A 236 -20.04 -14.83 -12.28
CA TYR A 236 -20.71 -16.01 -11.77
C TYR A 236 -20.82 -15.92 -10.25
N GLU A 237 -21.90 -16.44 -9.70
CA GLU A 237 -22.13 -16.50 -8.27
C GLU A 237 -21.21 -17.55 -7.62
N THR A 238 -20.93 -17.38 -6.32
CA THR A 238 -20.06 -18.31 -5.59
C THR A 238 -20.65 -19.72 -5.50
N GLU A 239 -21.97 -19.82 -5.49
CA GLU A 239 -22.76 -21.03 -5.36
C GLU A 239 -22.66 -21.93 -6.60
N GLU A 240 -22.44 -21.35 -7.78
CA GLU A 240 -22.35 -22.09 -9.05
C GLU A 240 -21.16 -23.07 -9.07
N PHE A 241 -20.12 -22.79 -8.27
CA PHE A 241 -18.90 -23.60 -8.18
C PHE A 241 -18.87 -24.47 -6.92
N ARG A 242 -19.95 -24.52 -6.14
CA ARG A 242 -20.01 -25.34 -4.93
C ARG A 242 -19.86 -26.82 -5.29
N GLU A 243 -19.05 -27.54 -4.51
CA GLU A 243 -18.74 -28.98 -4.69
C GLU A 243 -17.99 -29.34 -5.99
N GLN A 244 -17.60 -28.36 -6.80
CA GLN A 244 -16.77 -28.60 -7.97
C GLN A 244 -15.31 -28.83 -7.57
N LYS A 245 -14.66 -29.75 -8.30
CA LYS A 245 -13.21 -29.92 -8.21
C LYS A 245 -12.53 -28.94 -9.16
N SER A 246 -11.74 -28.03 -8.63
CA SER A 246 -11.05 -27.01 -9.41
C SER A 246 -9.54 -27.10 -9.21
N LEU A 247 -8.79 -26.87 -10.29
CA LEU A 247 -7.36 -26.58 -10.21
C LEU A 247 -7.18 -25.09 -9.96
N VAL A 248 -6.50 -24.73 -8.87
CA VAL A 248 -6.20 -23.34 -8.53
C VAL A 248 -4.72 -23.08 -8.77
N VAL A 249 -4.43 -22.01 -9.52
CA VAL A 249 -3.05 -21.57 -9.80
C VAL A 249 -2.95 -20.08 -9.45
N ALA A 250 -1.90 -19.70 -8.70
CA ALA A 250 -1.68 -18.32 -8.30
C ALA A 250 -0.19 -17.93 -8.43
N GLY A 251 0.07 -16.82 -9.12
CA GLY A 251 1.41 -16.25 -9.30
C GLY A 251 1.67 -15.09 -8.34
N ILE A 252 1.52 -15.31 -7.03
CA ILE A 252 1.69 -14.26 -6.01
C ILE A 252 2.72 -14.65 -4.95
N ALA A 253 3.27 -13.67 -4.23
CA ALA A 253 4.32 -13.89 -3.23
C ALA A 253 3.92 -14.84 -2.07
N LYS A 254 2.62 -14.93 -1.75
CA LYS A 254 2.06 -15.84 -0.73
C LYS A 254 0.80 -16.54 -1.29
N PRO A 255 0.93 -17.68 -1.99
CA PRO A 255 -0.20 -18.33 -2.67
C PRO A 255 -1.24 -18.95 -1.71
N PHE A 256 -0.86 -19.18 -0.44
CA PHE A 256 -1.75 -19.71 0.60
C PHE A 256 -2.46 -18.60 1.41
N SER A 257 -2.46 -17.36 0.91
CA SER A 257 -3.01 -16.18 1.61
C SER A 257 -4.51 -16.04 1.46
#